data_AF-A0ABD4Z3E8-F1
#
_entry.id   AF-A0ABD4Z3E8-F1
#
_cell.length_a   1.000
_cell.length_b   1.000
_cell.length_c   1.000
_cell.angle_alpha   90.00
_cell.angle_beta   90.00
_cell.angle_gamma   90.00
#
_symmetry.space_group_name_H-M   'P 1'
#
loop_
_entity.id
_entity.type
_entity.pdbx_description
1 polymer ?
#
loop_
_entity_poly.entity_id
_entity_poly.type
_entity_poly.pdbx_seq_one_letter_code
_entity_poly.pdbx_strand_id
1 'polypeptide(L)'
;MKCPYCNSLDLLYDFERSYIVCRNCGTVVDTIFVEQFIGISNGYEWEYSKPSVKEAINLKKNAGYISRLKHYSREVKAYEKYWNRARSTSIRVDINALKTVLSGGKARIYRHVFDSNLEEMIKKDPLIRKILEILNEDAILSSRTLRSKVALALLIKNVLLYGEADIDEIAKQTSVSKVHMHRLVTTLKNRMKYLKPKLQNLKQLATPNPIAIA
;
A
#
# COMPACT_ATOMS: atom_id res chain seq x y z
N MET A 1 34.63 -1.20 -1.13
CA MET A 1 34.79 -0.94 -2.58
C MET A 1 34.46 0.53 -2.85
N LYS A 2 35.20 1.24 -3.70
CA LYS A 2 34.96 2.65 -4.06
C LYS A 2 34.97 2.80 -5.58
N CYS A 3 34.22 3.77 -6.11
CA CYS A 3 34.21 4.02 -7.55
C CYS A 3 35.58 4.52 -8.02
N PRO A 4 36.21 3.90 -9.04
CA PRO A 4 37.54 4.30 -9.49
C PRO A 4 37.57 5.65 -10.21
N TYR A 5 36.41 6.14 -10.69
CA TYR A 5 36.32 7.39 -11.45
C TYR A 5 36.02 8.61 -10.57
N CYS A 6 35.05 8.51 -9.67
CA CYS A 6 34.65 9.64 -8.83
C CYS A 6 34.95 9.45 -7.34
N ASN A 7 35.63 8.36 -6.97
CA ASN A 7 35.97 8.00 -5.58
C ASN A 7 34.78 7.88 -4.61
N SER A 8 33.55 7.89 -5.12
CA SER A 8 32.35 7.74 -4.29
C SER A 8 32.27 6.33 -3.68
N LEU A 9 31.81 6.27 -2.43
CA LEU A 9 31.51 5.03 -1.71
C LEU A 9 30.05 4.57 -1.90
N ASP A 10 29.21 5.37 -2.55
CA ASP A 10 27.79 5.06 -2.76
C ASP A 10 27.62 4.15 -3.98
N LEU A 11 27.70 2.84 -3.75
CA LEU A 11 27.56 1.80 -4.78
C LEU A 11 26.20 1.09 -4.64
N LEU A 12 25.58 0.74 -5.76
CA LEU A 12 24.31 0.02 -5.86
C LEU A 12 24.54 -1.31 -6.58
N TYR A 13 24.01 -2.39 -6.06
CA TYR A 13 23.93 -3.63 -6.81
C TYR A 13 22.63 -3.71 -7.62
N ASP A 14 22.74 -3.92 -8.92
CA ASP A 14 21.65 -4.20 -9.85
C ASP A 14 21.47 -5.72 -9.95
N PHE A 15 20.41 -6.24 -9.34
CA PHE A 15 20.11 -7.67 -9.28
C PHE A 15 19.71 -8.27 -10.62
N GLU A 16 19.14 -7.50 -11.55
CA GLU A 16 18.71 -8.02 -12.84
C GLU A 16 19.92 -8.32 -13.75
N ARG A 17 20.98 -7.52 -13.59
CA ARG A 17 22.16 -7.56 -14.47
C ARG A 17 23.42 -8.01 -13.76
N SER A 18 23.33 -8.22 -12.45
CA SER A 18 24.44 -8.57 -11.56
C SER A 18 25.61 -7.57 -11.60
N TYR A 19 25.30 -6.27 -11.63
CA TYR A 19 26.29 -5.19 -11.70
C TYR A 19 26.38 -4.41 -10.39
N ILE A 20 27.58 -4.08 -9.95
CA ILE A 20 27.82 -3.07 -8.90
C ILE A 20 28.06 -1.73 -9.61
N VAL A 21 27.13 -0.79 -9.45
CA VAL A 21 27.12 0.50 -10.13
C VAL A 21 27.30 1.64 -9.13
N CYS A 22 28.20 2.57 -9.43
CA CYS A 22 28.35 3.79 -8.65
C CYS A 22 27.12 4.69 -8.81
N ARG A 23 26.43 5.01 -7.71
CA ARG A 23 25.25 5.87 -7.72
C ARG A 23 25.57 7.32 -8.06
N ASN A 24 26.80 7.77 -7.77
CA ASN A 24 27.19 9.16 -8.00
C ASN A 24 27.45 9.47 -9.49
N CYS A 25 28.16 8.58 -10.20
CA CYS A 25 28.54 8.83 -11.60
C CYS A 25 27.98 7.81 -12.61
N GLY A 26 27.31 6.75 -12.14
CA GLY A 26 26.71 5.72 -12.98
C GLY A 26 27.70 4.69 -13.54
N THR A 27 28.98 4.75 -13.18
CA THR A 27 29.96 3.76 -13.63
C THR A 27 29.68 2.40 -13.01
N VAL A 28 29.62 1.34 -13.84
CA VAL A 28 29.73 -0.04 -13.37
C VAL A 28 31.14 -0.22 -12.81
N VAL A 29 31.22 -0.40 -11.49
CA VAL A 29 32.47 -0.57 -10.73
C VAL A 29 32.93 -2.01 -10.78
N ASP A 30 32.00 -2.95 -10.74
CA ASP A 30 32.28 -4.38 -10.74
C ASP A 30 31.05 -5.15 -11.20
N THR A 31 31.21 -6.43 -11.54
CA THR A 31 30.11 -7.34 -11.91
C THR A 31 30.17 -8.55 -11.01
N ILE A 32 29.13 -8.80 -10.22
CA ILE A 32 29.06 -10.00 -9.39
C ILE A 32 28.68 -11.15 -10.32
N PHE A 33 29.64 -12.00 -10.64
CA PHE A 33 29.33 -13.28 -11.25
C PHE A 33 28.67 -14.14 -10.18
N VAL A 34 27.37 -14.40 -10.32
CA VAL A 34 26.77 -15.51 -9.60
C VAL A 34 27.37 -16.76 -10.26
N GLU A 35 28.46 -17.27 -9.70
CA GLU A 35 28.89 -18.63 -10.00
C GLU A 35 27.70 -19.53 -9.66
N GLN A 36 26.99 -19.95 -10.72
CA GLN A 36 26.05 -21.04 -10.64
C GLN A 36 26.88 -22.24 -10.19
N PHE A 37 26.75 -22.64 -8.93
CA PHE A 37 27.43 -23.80 -8.41
C PHE A 37 27.12 -25.03 -9.29
N ILE A 38 28.17 -25.50 -9.95
CA ILE A 38 28.52 -26.89 -10.28
C ILE A 38 27.64 -27.58 -11.35
N GLY A 39 28.22 -27.77 -12.55
CA GLY A 39 27.87 -28.93 -13.39
C GLY A 39 27.65 -28.72 -14.89
N ILE A 40 27.77 -27.52 -15.44
CA ILE A 40 27.57 -27.30 -16.89
C ILE A 40 28.72 -26.46 -17.44
N SER A 41 29.91 -27.04 -17.50
CA SER A 41 30.95 -26.56 -18.39
C SER A 41 30.55 -26.92 -19.81
N ASN A 42 30.09 -25.94 -20.59
CA ASN A 42 30.31 -25.90 -22.03
C ASN A 42 30.00 -24.48 -22.57
N GLY A 43 31.05 -23.68 -22.76
CA GLY A 43 31.11 -22.82 -23.95
C GLY A 43 30.83 -21.32 -23.83
N TYR A 44 31.17 -20.64 -22.73
CA TYR A 44 31.13 -19.17 -22.72
C TYR A 44 32.35 -18.53 -22.03
N GLU A 45 33.52 -18.64 -22.68
CA GLU A 45 34.58 -17.63 -22.50
C GLU A 45 34.14 -16.35 -23.21
N TRP A 46 33.73 -15.33 -22.46
CA TRP A 46 33.58 -13.99 -23.02
C TRP A 46 34.87 -13.21 -22.79
N GLU A 47 35.67 -13.04 -23.85
CA GLU A 47 36.75 -12.05 -23.89
C GLU A 47 36.16 -10.65 -23.62
N TYR A 48 36.46 -10.08 -22.45
CA TYR A 48 36.07 -8.70 -22.13
C TYR A 48 36.96 -7.70 -22.88
N SER A 49 36.60 -7.38 -24.13
CA SER A 49 37.15 -6.23 -24.84
C SER A 49 36.58 -4.92 -24.28
N LYS A 50 37.43 -3.94 -23.97
CA LYS A 50 36.99 -2.59 -23.55
C LYS A 50 36.08 -1.99 -24.65
N PRO A 51 34.91 -1.43 -24.30
CA PRO A 51 33.97 -0.94 -25.29
C PRO A 51 34.60 0.16 -26.14
N SER A 52 34.33 0.09 -27.45
CA SER A 52 34.76 1.10 -28.40
C SER A 52 34.10 2.46 -28.11
N VAL A 53 34.71 3.54 -28.58
CA VAL A 53 34.16 4.92 -28.44
C VAL A 53 32.72 5.00 -28.98
N LYS A 54 32.39 4.19 -29.99
CA LYS A 54 31.05 4.11 -30.60
C LYS A 54 30.02 3.47 -29.67
N GLU A 55 30.41 2.46 -28.89
CA GLU A 55 29.57 1.82 -27.88
C GLU A 55 29.37 2.72 -26.64
N ALA A 56 30.42 3.45 -26.23
CA ALA A 56 30.32 4.46 -25.19
C ALA A 56 29.36 5.61 -25.57
N ILE A 57 29.31 5.99 -26.85
CA ILE A 57 28.36 6.97 -27.37
C ILE A 57 26.93 6.41 -27.40
N ASN A 58 26.73 5.13 -27.72
CA ASN A 58 25.43 4.47 -27.63
C ASN A 58 24.94 4.33 -26.17
N LEU A 59 25.85 4.12 -25.20
CA LEU A 59 25.57 4.23 -23.77
C LEU A 59 25.19 5.66 -23.34
N LYS A 60 25.65 6.69 -24.07
CA LYS A 60 25.22 8.09 -23.91
C LYS A 60 23.84 8.35 -24.51
N LYS A 61 23.49 7.72 -25.63
CA LYS A 61 22.10 7.69 -26.18
C LYS A 61 21.11 6.99 -25.24
N ASN A 62 21.61 6.17 -24.33
CA ASN A 62 20.91 5.65 -23.16
C ASN A 62 20.59 6.72 -22.07
N ALA A 63 20.66 8.02 -22.38
CA ALA A 63 20.17 9.09 -21.49
C ALA A 63 18.74 8.84 -20.97
N GLY A 64 17.87 8.25 -21.79
CA GLY A 64 16.54 7.81 -21.36
C GLY A 64 16.57 6.65 -20.35
N TYR A 65 17.56 5.75 -20.42
CA TYR A 65 17.79 4.71 -19.43
C TYR A 65 18.35 5.29 -18.12
N ILE A 66 19.34 6.19 -18.20
CA ILE A 66 19.89 6.90 -17.03
C ILE A 66 18.79 7.73 -16.33
N SER A 67 17.94 8.40 -17.08
CA SER A 67 16.81 9.16 -16.55
C SER A 67 15.80 8.23 -15.84
N ARG A 68 15.47 7.09 -16.44
CA ARG A 68 14.62 6.05 -15.82
C ARG A 68 15.22 5.51 -14.52
N LEU A 69 16.51 5.20 -14.51
CA LEU A 69 17.22 4.76 -13.30
C LEU A 69 17.21 5.82 -12.19
N LYS A 70 17.39 7.11 -12.54
CA LYS A 70 17.28 8.21 -11.57
C LYS A 70 15.88 8.31 -10.98
N HIS A 71 14.85 8.15 -11.81
CA HIS A 71 13.46 8.14 -11.35
C HIS A 71 13.21 6.97 -10.39
N TYR A 72 13.62 5.76 -10.77
CA TYR A 72 13.47 4.56 -9.95
C TYR A 72 14.23 4.68 -8.62
N SER A 73 15.48 5.16 -8.65
CA SER A 73 16.29 5.42 -7.45
C SER A 73 15.59 6.41 -6.51
N ARG A 74 14.96 7.46 -7.04
CA ARG A 74 14.17 8.41 -6.26
C ARG A 74 12.95 7.75 -5.63
N GLU A 75 12.21 6.93 -6.37
CA GLU A 75 11.06 6.19 -5.85
C GLU A 75 11.44 5.25 -4.71
N VAL A 76 12.51 4.46 -4.88
CA VAL A 76 13.02 3.53 -3.87
C VAL A 76 13.48 4.28 -2.61
N LYS A 77 14.28 5.34 -2.75
CA LYS A 77 14.72 6.16 -1.60
C LYS A 77 13.52 6.77 -0.87
N ALA A 78 12.50 7.22 -1.60
CA ALA A 78 11.29 7.75 -1.00
C ALA A 78 10.53 6.65 -0.25
N TYR A 79 10.37 5.48 -0.86
CA TYR A 79 9.75 4.31 -0.23
C TYR A 79 10.45 3.94 1.07
N GLU A 80 11.78 3.72 1.04
CA GLU A 80 12.58 3.39 2.21
C GLU A 80 12.43 4.43 3.33
N LYS A 81 12.41 5.72 2.97
CA LYS A 81 12.18 6.81 3.92
C LYS A 81 10.82 6.72 4.61
N TYR A 82 9.75 6.40 3.87
CA TYR A 82 8.41 6.24 4.46
C TYR A 82 8.29 4.93 5.24
N TRP A 83 8.90 3.85 4.74
CA TRP A 83 8.93 2.54 5.38
C TRP A 83 9.66 2.60 6.72
N ASN A 84 10.85 3.18 6.78
CA ASN A 84 11.64 3.33 8.00
C ASN A 84 10.96 4.25 9.04
N ARG A 85 10.03 5.11 8.60
CA ARG A 85 9.19 5.94 9.48
C ARG A 85 7.93 5.24 9.96
N ALA A 86 7.51 4.15 9.31
CA ALA A 86 6.36 3.38 9.74
C ALA A 86 6.69 2.70 11.07
N ARG A 87 6.15 3.25 12.16
CA ARG A 87 6.43 2.77 13.53
C ARG A 87 5.73 1.45 13.89
N SER A 88 4.84 0.95 13.03
CA SER A 88 4.01 -0.22 13.30
C SER A 88 4.11 -1.22 12.16
N THR A 89 4.25 -2.50 12.51
CA THR A 89 4.21 -3.64 11.58
C THR A 89 2.86 -3.76 10.87
N SER A 90 1.80 -3.18 11.43
CA SER A 90 0.44 -3.18 10.86
C SER A 90 0.19 -2.08 9.82
N ILE A 91 1.19 -1.25 9.52
CA ILE A 91 1.11 -0.15 8.56
C ILE A 91 2.02 -0.46 7.38
N ARG A 92 1.50 -0.26 6.16
CA ARG A 92 2.25 -0.39 4.90
C ARG A 92 2.27 0.91 4.13
N VAL A 93 3.33 1.10 3.36
CA VAL A 93 3.45 2.19 2.39
C VAL A 93 2.70 1.76 1.12
N ASP A 94 1.66 2.50 0.76
CA ASP A 94 0.94 2.34 -0.50
C ASP A 94 1.78 2.92 -1.63
N ILE A 95 2.26 2.03 -2.51
CA ILE A 95 3.13 2.35 -3.64
C ILE A 95 2.41 3.30 -4.62
N ASN A 96 1.11 3.12 -4.84
CA ASN A 96 0.36 3.97 -5.76
C ASN A 96 0.21 5.38 -5.18
N ALA A 97 -0.14 5.48 -3.89
CA ALA A 97 -0.20 6.77 -3.21
C ALA A 97 1.17 7.45 -3.15
N LEU A 98 2.25 6.70 -2.97
CA LEU A 98 3.62 7.22 -3.02
C LEU A 98 3.95 7.81 -4.39
N LYS A 99 3.62 7.11 -5.48
CA LYS A 99 3.78 7.61 -6.84
C LYS A 99 2.99 8.90 -7.06
N THR A 100 1.72 8.95 -6.63
CA THR A 100 0.91 10.18 -6.70
C THR A 100 1.58 11.35 -5.99
N VAL A 101 2.15 11.15 -4.80
CA VAL A 101 2.85 12.20 -4.05
C VAL A 101 4.15 12.62 -4.72
N LEU A 102 4.92 11.68 -5.28
CA LEU A 102 6.16 11.98 -6.00
C LEU A 102 5.90 12.79 -7.28
N SER A 103 4.74 12.60 -7.91
CA SER A 103 4.26 13.39 -9.05
C SER A 103 3.65 14.74 -8.64
N GLY A 104 3.68 15.12 -7.36
CA GLY A 104 3.17 16.41 -6.86
C GLY A 104 1.70 16.40 -6.42
N GLY A 105 1.03 15.24 -6.47
CA GLY A 105 -0.33 15.07 -5.96
C GLY A 105 -0.41 14.96 -4.43
N LYS A 106 -1.63 14.93 -3.92
CA LYS A 106 -1.92 14.68 -2.49
C LYS A 106 -2.55 13.30 -2.34
N ALA A 107 -1.88 12.39 -1.64
CA ALA A 107 -2.41 11.07 -1.33
C ALA A 107 -1.95 10.59 0.06
N ARG A 108 -2.74 9.69 0.67
CA ARG A 108 -2.40 9.07 1.94
C ARG A 108 -1.45 7.91 1.70
N ILE A 109 -0.17 8.11 2.04
CA ILE A 109 0.90 7.13 1.79
C ILE A 109 0.76 5.89 2.68
N TYR A 110 0.24 6.04 3.90
CA TYR A 110 0.14 4.93 4.85
C TYR A 110 -1.23 4.28 4.82
N ARG A 111 -1.26 2.96 4.60
CA ARG A 111 -2.44 2.09 4.71
C ARG A 111 -2.25 1.07 5.83
N HIS A 112 -3.35 0.59 6.37
CA HIS A 112 -3.32 -0.53 7.31
C HIS A 112 -3.33 -1.85 6.54
N VAL A 113 -2.66 -2.89 7.06
CA VAL A 113 -2.61 -4.22 6.41
C VAL A 113 -4.00 -4.81 6.19
N PHE A 114 -4.94 -4.49 7.09
CA PHE A 114 -6.34 -4.97 7.01
C PHE A 114 -7.23 -4.19 6.03
N ASP A 115 -6.79 -3.06 5.48
CA ASP A 115 -7.65 -2.23 4.63
C ASP A 115 -8.17 -3.01 3.40
N SER A 116 -7.35 -3.89 2.81
CA SER A 116 -7.76 -4.75 1.69
C SER A 116 -8.89 -5.72 2.05
N ASN A 117 -8.84 -6.35 3.23
CA ASN A 117 -9.89 -7.25 3.70
C ASN A 117 -11.21 -6.50 3.91
N LEU A 118 -11.13 -5.26 4.41
CA LEU A 118 -12.32 -4.43 4.60
C LEU A 118 -12.90 -3.97 3.26
N GLU A 119 -12.07 -3.62 2.28
CA GLU A 119 -12.53 -3.30 0.92
C GLU A 119 -13.27 -4.49 0.29
N GLU A 120 -12.77 -5.71 0.47
CA GLU A 120 -13.43 -6.93 0.01
C GLU A 120 -14.76 -7.18 0.72
N MET A 121 -14.81 -6.97 2.03
CA MET A 121 -16.05 -7.06 2.81
C MET A 121 -17.11 -6.07 2.34
N ILE A 122 -16.72 -4.82 2.05
CA ILE A 122 -17.63 -3.80 1.50
C ILE A 122 -18.17 -4.22 0.13
N LYS A 123 -17.36 -4.88 -0.70
CA LYS A 123 -17.79 -5.38 -2.01
C LYS A 123 -18.80 -6.51 -1.89
N LYS A 124 -18.61 -7.42 -0.92
CA LYS A 124 -19.49 -8.58 -0.70
C LYS A 124 -20.82 -8.20 -0.03
N ASP A 125 -20.83 -7.20 0.83
CA ASP A 125 -21.99 -6.83 1.62
C ASP A 125 -22.64 -5.50 1.15
N PRO A 126 -23.76 -5.57 0.42
CA PRO A 126 -24.43 -4.38 -0.10
C PRO A 126 -25.05 -3.51 1.01
N LEU A 127 -25.39 -4.09 2.17
CA LEU A 127 -25.94 -3.34 3.29
C LEU A 127 -24.85 -2.49 3.94
N ILE A 128 -23.65 -3.05 4.15
CA ILE A 128 -22.49 -2.28 4.62
C ILE A 128 -22.19 -1.12 3.68
N ARG A 129 -22.19 -1.37 2.36
CA ARG A 129 -21.96 -0.32 1.36
C ARG A 129 -22.96 0.82 1.46
N LYS A 130 -24.25 0.53 1.55
CA LYS A 130 -25.30 1.56 1.71
C LYS A 130 -25.17 2.32 3.02
N ILE A 131 -24.85 1.64 4.12
CA ILE A 131 -24.61 2.32 5.40
C ILE A 131 -23.39 3.26 5.28
N LEU A 132 -22.31 2.84 4.63
CA LEU A 132 -21.14 3.68 4.39
C LEU A 132 -21.46 4.92 3.54
N GLU A 133 -22.33 4.80 2.53
CA GLU A 133 -22.80 5.95 1.74
C GLU A 133 -23.47 7.00 2.64
N ILE A 134 -24.39 6.57 3.52
CA ILE A 134 -25.04 7.45 4.51
C ILE A 134 -24.01 8.06 5.46
N LEU A 135 -23.05 7.28 5.96
CA LEU A 135 -22.01 7.78 6.87
C LEU A 135 -21.09 8.81 6.20
N ASN A 136 -20.88 8.72 4.88
CA ASN A 136 -20.04 9.66 4.14
C ASN A 136 -20.71 11.03 3.92
N GLU A 137 -22.04 11.12 4.04
CA GLU A 137 -22.77 12.39 3.99
C GLU A 137 -22.57 13.22 5.28
N ASP A 138 -22.18 12.57 6.39
CA ASP A 138 -21.90 13.24 7.65
C ASP A 138 -20.43 13.66 7.72
N ALA A 139 -20.15 14.96 7.82
CA ALA A 139 -18.78 15.50 7.83
C ALA A 139 -17.87 14.92 8.94
N ILE A 140 -18.43 14.57 10.09
CA ILE A 140 -17.66 14.04 11.23
C ILE A 140 -17.33 12.56 11.02
N LEU A 141 -18.25 11.80 10.45
CA LEU A 141 -18.08 10.37 10.21
C LEU A 141 -17.30 10.08 8.91
N SER A 142 -17.49 10.91 7.87
CA SER A 142 -16.83 10.77 6.58
C SER A 142 -15.32 10.96 6.64
N SER A 143 -14.85 11.87 7.51
CA SER A 143 -13.43 12.17 7.76
C SER A 143 -12.67 11.04 8.48
N ARG A 144 -13.37 10.01 8.96
CA ARG A 144 -12.75 8.88 9.66
C ARG A 144 -12.02 7.94 8.70
N THR A 145 -11.09 7.17 9.28
CA THR A 145 -10.36 6.13 8.53
C THR A 145 -11.30 5.04 8.03
N LEU A 146 -10.92 4.32 6.97
CA LEU A 146 -11.70 3.22 6.42
C LEU A 146 -12.11 2.22 7.51
N ARG A 147 -11.15 1.74 8.32
CA ARG A 147 -11.40 0.84 9.46
C ARG A 147 -12.48 1.36 10.41
N SER A 148 -12.42 2.64 10.77
CA SER A 148 -13.40 3.26 11.65
C SER A 148 -14.79 3.39 11.00
N LYS A 149 -14.85 3.76 9.71
CA LYS A 149 -16.13 3.85 8.99
C LYS A 149 -16.79 2.49 8.84
N VAL A 150 -15.99 1.47 8.55
CA VAL A 150 -16.45 0.08 8.44
C VAL A 150 -16.91 -0.45 9.81
N ALA A 151 -16.18 -0.17 10.89
CA ALA A 151 -16.60 -0.52 12.24
C ALA A 151 -17.95 0.12 12.62
N LEU A 152 -18.15 1.39 12.28
CA LEU A 152 -19.43 2.07 12.46
C LEU A 152 -20.54 1.43 11.62
N ALA A 153 -20.24 1.06 10.38
CA ALA A 153 -21.20 0.40 9.50
C ALA A 153 -21.63 -0.97 10.04
N LEU A 154 -20.68 -1.76 10.57
CA LEU A 154 -20.95 -3.05 11.21
C LEU A 154 -21.77 -2.88 12.50
N LEU A 155 -21.47 -1.88 13.33
CA LEU A 155 -22.26 -1.57 14.52
C LEU A 155 -23.72 -1.28 14.14
N ILE A 156 -23.92 -0.43 13.13
CA ILE A 156 -25.27 -0.09 12.65
C ILE A 156 -25.96 -1.33 12.07
N LYS A 157 -25.27 -2.10 11.23
CA LYS A 157 -25.80 -3.32 10.63
C LYS A 157 -26.26 -4.31 11.70
N ASN A 158 -25.43 -4.61 12.70
CA ASN A 158 -25.75 -5.58 13.74
C ASN A 158 -26.94 -5.10 14.58
N VAL A 159 -27.00 -3.82 14.94
CA VAL A 159 -28.16 -3.25 15.65
C VAL A 159 -29.43 -3.31 14.80
N LEU A 160 -29.34 -3.13 13.47
CA LEU A 160 -30.49 -3.23 12.58
C LEU A 160 -31.01 -4.67 12.43
N LEU A 161 -30.11 -5.66 12.42
CA LEU A 161 -30.44 -7.08 12.22
C LEU A 161 -30.83 -7.81 13.50
N TYR A 162 -30.07 -7.58 14.56
CA TYR A 162 -30.13 -8.36 15.81
C TYR A 162 -30.58 -7.53 17.01
N GLY A 163 -30.71 -6.20 16.86
CA GLY A 163 -31.06 -5.29 17.95
C GLY A 163 -29.88 -4.89 18.83
N GLU A 164 -28.79 -5.64 18.79
CA GLU A 164 -27.55 -5.40 19.54
C GLU A 164 -26.30 -5.58 18.67
N ALA A 165 -25.15 -5.14 19.18
CA ALA A 165 -23.88 -5.30 18.49
C ALA A 165 -22.76 -5.64 19.47
N ASP A 166 -22.04 -6.72 19.19
CA ASP A 166 -20.81 -7.07 19.90
C ASP A 166 -19.67 -6.15 19.47
N ILE A 167 -19.33 -5.21 20.35
CA ILE A 167 -18.25 -4.22 20.12
C ILE A 167 -16.90 -4.92 20.03
N ASP A 168 -16.67 -5.97 20.81
CA ASP A 168 -15.39 -6.67 20.88
C ASP A 168 -15.13 -7.50 19.63
N GLU A 169 -16.18 -8.15 19.10
CA GLU A 169 -16.10 -8.86 17.83
C GLU A 169 -15.79 -7.90 16.69
N ILE A 170 -16.53 -6.79 16.59
CA ILE A 170 -16.33 -5.78 15.54
C ILE A 170 -14.93 -5.13 15.64
N ALA A 171 -14.44 -4.90 16.87
CA ALA A 171 -13.09 -4.40 17.11
C ALA A 171 -12.03 -5.33 16.49
N LYS A 172 -12.18 -6.65 16.68
CA LYS A 172 -11.29 -7.66 16.10
C LYS A 172 -11.39 -7.68 14.59
N GLN A 173 -12.60 -7.74 14.04
CA GLN A 173 -12.83 -7.79 12.59
C GLN A 173 -12.25 -6.58 11.85
N THR A 174 -12.33 -5.39 12.46
CA THR A 174 -11.87 -4.13 11.85
C THR A 174 -10.45 -3.73 12.26
N SER A 175 -9.81 -4.51 13.12
CA SER A 175 -8.51 -4.20 13.73
C SER A 175 -8.48 -2.82 14.40
N VAL A 176 -9.58 -2.41 15.04
CA VAL A 176 -9.69 -1.14 15.79
C VAL A 176 -9.53 -1.46 17.28
N SER A 177 -8.77 -0.64 18.02
CA SER A 177 -8.60 -0.86 19.46
C SER A 177 -9.91 -0.65 20.22
N LYS A 178 -10.12 -1.38 21.33
CA LYS A 178 -11.33 -1.28 22.16
C LYS A 178 -11.60 0.15 22.62
N VAL A 179 -10.57 0.88 23.04
CA VAL A 179 -10.67 2.29 23.45
C VAL A 179 -11.16 3.17 22.31
N HIS A 180 -10.65 2.95 21.09
CA HIS A 180 -11.09 3.70 19.91
C HIS A 180 -12.52 3.31 19.52
N MET A 181 -12.90 2.04 19.66
CA MET A 181 -14.28 1.58 19.46
C MET A 181 -15.26 2.27 20.40
N HIS A 182 -14.96 2.38 21.69
CA HIS A 182 -15.82 3.12 22.62
C HIS A 182 -15.99 4.60 22.20
N ARG A 183 -14.91 5.25 21.75
CA ARG A 183 -14.99 6.62 21.22
C ARG A 183 -15.87 6.70 19.96
N LEU A 184 -15.80 5.70 19.07
CA LEU A 184 -16.65 5.61 17.89
C LEU A 184 -18.12 5.45 18.27
N VAL A 185 -18.44 4.59 19.26
CA VAL A 185 -19.80 4.41 19.76
C VAL A 185 -20.36 5.71 20.33
N THR A 186 -19.59 6.43 21.17
CA THR A 186 -20.02 7.73 21.70
C THR A 186 -20.27 8.74 20.58
N THR A 187 -19.36 8.79 19.60
CA THR A 187 -19.53 9.66 18.42
C THR A 187 -20.80 9.30 17.66
N LEU A 188 -21.04 8.01 17.41
CA LEU A 188 -22.20 7.51 16.69
C LEU A 188 -23.51 7.85 17.43
N LYS A 189 -23.57 7.65 18.75
CA LYS A 189 -24.74 8.01 19.57
C LYS A 189 -25.08 9.50 19.42
N ASN A 190 -24.08 10.37 19.47
CA ASN A 190 -24.28 11.82 19.32
C ASN A 190 -24.78 12.20 17.91
N ARG A 191 -24.39 11.44 16.87
CA ARG A 191 -24.82 11.68 15.49
C ARG A 191 -26.11 10.95 15.11
N MET A 192 -26.59 10.02 15.95
CA MET A 192 -27.72 9.14 15.62
C MET A 192 -29.01 9.91 15.29
N LYS A 193 -29.24 11.07 15.92
CA LYS A 193 -30.40 11.94 15.63
C LYS A 193 -30.51 12.27 14.14
N TYR A 194 -29.40 12.48 13.45
CA TYR A 194 -29.35 12.85 12.04
C TYR A 194 -29.36 11.63 11.11
N LEU A 195 -28.83 10.51 11.57
CA LEU A 195 -28.73 9.28 10.78
C LEU A 195 -30.03 8.47 10.79
N LYS A 196 -30.79 8.50 11.89
CA LYS A 196 -31.97 7.65 12.11
C LYS A 196 -32.99 7.70 10.96
N PRO A 197 -33.39 8.86 10.41
CA PRO A 197 -34.34 8.92 9.30
C PRO A 197 -33.82 8.21 8.03
N LYS A 198 -32.53 8.36 7.74
CA LYS A 198 -31.89 7.76 6.56
C LYS A 198 -31.74 6.24 6.72
N LEU A 199 -31.46 5.78 7.94
CA LEU A 199 -31.30 4.37 8.27
C LEU A 199 -32.64 3.61 8.32
N GLN A 200 -33.76 4.28 8.59
CA GLN A 200 -35.08 3.63 8.59
C GLN A 200 -35.44 3.02 7.22
N ASN A 201 -35.01 3.67 6.14
CA ASN A 201 -35.22 3.20 4.77
C ASN A 201 -34.40 1.94 4.44
N LEU A 202 -33.37 1.61 5.24
CA LEU A 202 -32.55 0.43 5.03
C LEU A 202 -33.12 -0.85 5.67
N LYS A 203 -34.12 -0.75 6.56
CA LYS A 203 -34.73 -1.92 7.21
C LYS A 203 -35.32 -2.91 6.20
N GLN A 204 -35.79 -2.43 5.05
CA GLN A 204 -36.35 -3.26 3.98
C GLN A 204 -35.30 -4.14 3.27
N LEU A 205 -34.01 -3.77 3.36
CA LEU A 205 -32.88 -4.55 2.81
C LEU A 205 -32.22 -5.44 3.86
N ALA A 206 -32.64 -5.30 5.11
CA ALA A 206 -32.10 -6.01 6.27
C ALA A 206 -32.94 -7.24 6.63
N THR A 207 -34.10 -7.46 6.01
CA THR A 207 -34.85 -8.70 6.18
C THR A 207 -34.07 -9.85 5.57
N PRO A 208 -33.64 -10.86 6.34
CA PRO A 208 -33.10 -12.07 5.77
C PRO A 208 -34.17 -12.71 4.90
N ASN A 209 -33.82 -13.16 3.69
CA ASN A 209 -34.64 -14.16 3.01
C ASN A 209 -34.80 -15.34 3.97
N PRO A 210 -36.02 -15.68 4.42
CA PRO A 210 -36.21 -16.98 5.02
C PRO A 210 -36.01 -18.00 3.89
N ILE A 211 -35.36 -19.12 4.22
CA ILE A 211 -35.24 -20.36 3.45
C ILE A 211 -33.93 -20.52 2.65
N ALA A 212 -33.03 -21.31 3.25
CA ALA A 212 -32.51 -22.53 2.62
C ALA A 212 -32.01 -23.49 3.72
N ILE A 213 -32.96 -24.04 4.50
CA ILE A 213 -32.78 -25.36 5.10
C ILE A 213 -33.65 -26.28 4.24
N ALA A 214 -33.00 -27.04 3.37
CA ALA A 214 -33.51 -28.22 2.70
C ALA A 214 -32.38 -29.24 2.69
#